data_AF-K1Q6N7-F1
#
_entry.id   AF-K1Q6N7-F1
#
_cell.length_a   1.000
_cell.length_b   1.000
_cell.length_c   1.000
_cell.angle_alpha   90.00
_cell.angle_beta   90.00
_cell.angle_gamma   90.00
#
_symmetry.space_group_name_H-M   'P 1'
#
loop_
_entity.id
_entity.type
_entity.pdbx_description
1 polymer ?
#
loop_
_entity_poly.entity_id
_entity_poly.type
_entity_poly.pdbx_seq_one_letter_code
_entity_poly.pdbx_strand_id
1 'polypeptide(L)'
;MCLPCKDISLHKDDDIWNFVEFTVTTDDKGQEVCCADTQGELQNLVKLGNIVWDYNDAHSFINNGLTYHPNNGTFNVSQKGFYYIYSQVTFQMNKTMDLEDARSMYMSLSHFIYHQRATMKKYPPEKLLESSQSKCELQSDLKTSNSTSYIGAVFYLEQGTEIMVRVTDPERLTDNCYSNYFGLHMI
;
A
#
# COMPACT_ATOMS: atom_id res chain seq x y z
N MET A 1 -10.00 14.21 5.86
CA MET A 1 -10.01 12.85 6.47
C MET A 1 -8.95 12.81 7.55
N CYS A 2 -9.22 12.19 8.70
CA CYS A 2 -8.34 12.26 9.86
C CYS A 2 -8.00 10.87 10.40
N LEU A 3 -6.76 10.69 10.86
CA LEU A 3 -6.31 9.48 11.57
C LEU A 3 -5.61 9.92 12.87
N PRO A 4 -5.54 9.05 13.90
CA PRO A 4 -4.73 9.35 15.07
C PRO A 4 -3.29 9.69 14.68
N CYS A 5 -2.77 10.80 15.18
CA CYS A 5 -1.42 11.26 14.83
C CYS A 5 -0.33 10.25 15.25
N LYS A 6 -0.60 9.39 16.23
CA LYS A 6 0.29 8.31 16.65
C LYS A 6 0.43 7.18 15.62
N ASP A 7 -0.55 7.02 14.73
CA ASP A 7 -0.57 5.98 13.69
C ASP A 7 0.13 6.48 12.40
N ILE A 8 0.56 7.74 12.40
CA ILE A 8 1.36 8.36 11.36
C ILE A 8 2.83 8.04 11.63
N SER A 9 3.42 7.18 10.81
CA SER A 9 4.86 6.88 10.86
C SER A 9 5.66 7.99 10.18
N LEU A 10 5.80 9.13 10.86
CA LEU A 10 6.69 10.21 10.45
C LEU A 10 7.71 10.47 11.56
N HIS A 11 9.00 10.28 11.25
CA HIS A 11 10.06 10.76 12.12
C HIS A 11 10.01 12.29 12.14
N LYS A 12 10.14 12.91 13.32
CA LYS A 12 10.13 14.39 13.49
C LYS A 12 11.23 15.11 12.72
N ASP A 13 12.25 14.38 12.25
CA ASP A 13 13.38 14.91 11.50
C ASP A 13 13.28 14.67 9.97
N ASP A 14 12.19 14.06 9.50
CA ASP A 14 11.95 13.92 8.06
C ASP A 14 11.37 15.24 7.52
N ASP A 15 12.08 15.88 6.58
CA ASP A 15 11.69 17.11 5.85
C ASP A 15 10.27 17.07 5.21
N ILE A 16 9.64 15.90 5.21
CA ILE A 16 8.27 15.62 4.75
C ILE A 16 7.22 16.37 5.60
N TRP A 17 7.53 16.75 6.85
CA TRP A 17 6.67 17.62 7.68
C TRP A 17 6.33 18.96 7.01
N ASN A 18 7.19 19.47 6.13
CA ASN A 18 7.01 20.77 5.49
C ASN A 18 6.27 20.72 4.15
N PHE A 19 5.99 19.52 3.61
CA PHE A 19 5.43 19.33 2.27
C PHE A 19 4.01 18.77 2.25
N VAL A 20 3.47 18.35 3.39
CA VAL A 20 2.09 17.90 3.51
C VAL A 20 1.33 18.90 4.35
N GLU A 21 0.36 19.60 3.76
CA GLU A 21 -0.58 20.42 4.53
C GLU A 21 -1.52 19.46 5.27
N PHE A 22 -1.31 19.31 6.58
CA PHE A 22 -2.25 18.60 7.44
C PHE A 22 -2.57 19.44 8.66
N THR A 23 -3.81 19.33 9.11
CA THR A 23 -4.31 19.98 10.31
C THR A 23 -4.28 18.99 11.46
N VAL A 24 -3.58 19.34 12.54
CA VAL A 24 -3.69 18.60 13.79
C VAL A 24 -4.89 19.14 14.55
N THR A 25 -5.84 18.28 14.86
CA THR A 25 -7.00 18.58 15.69
C THR A 25 -7.09 17.58 16.83
N THR A 26 -7.95 17.84 17.80
CA THR A 26 -8.23 16.92 18.90
C THR A 26 -9.63 16.37 18.70
N ASP A 27 -9.79 15.05 18.76
CA ASP A 27 -11.10 14.42 18.67
C ASP A 27 -11.89 14.55 19.98
N ASP A 28 -13.15 14.12 19.96
CA ASP A 28 -14.06 14.17 21.12
C ASP A 28 -13.57 13.33 22.32
N LYS A 29 -12.59 12.45 22.13
CA LYS A 29 -11.97 11.62 23.16
C LYS A 29 -10.68 12.24 23.72
N GLY A 30 -10.28 13.44 23.24
CA GLY A 30 -9.06 14.11 23.66
C GLY A 30 -7.80 13.60 22.96
N GLN A 31 -7.93 12.82 21.89
CA GLN A 31 -6.82 12.25 21.14
C GLN A 31 -6.42 13.18 19.98
N GLU A 32 -5.12 13.39 19.79
CA GLU A 32 -4.60 14.13 18.63
C GLU A 32 -4.84 13.32 17.35
N VAL A 33 -5.57 13.93 16.42
CA VAL A 33 -5.87 13.41 15.09
C VAL A 33 -5.31 14.35 14.04
N CYS A 34 -4.70 13.78 13.02
CA CYS A 34 -4.03 14.47 11.94
C CYS A 34 -4.91 14.34 10.70
N CYS A 35 -5.38 15.48 10.20
CA CYS A 35 -6.35 15.60 9.14
C CYS A 35 -5.68 16.08 7.85
N ALA A 36 -5.95 15.38 6.75
CA ALA A 36 -5.57 15.81 5.41
C ALA A 36 -6.82 16.16 4.58
N ASP A 37 -6.69 17.10 3.66
CA ASP A 37 -7.80 17.56 2.82
C ASP A 37 -8.15 16.55 1.73
N THR A 38 -7.15 15.82 1.24
CA THR A 38 -7.30 14.76 0.23
C THR A 38 -6.83 13.39 0.72
N GLN A 39 -7.31 12.35 0.04
CA GLN A 39 -6.96 10.97 0.40
C GLN A 39 -5.50 10.65 0.03
N GLY A 40 -4.98 11.31 -1.01
CA GLY A 40 -3.58 11.22 -1.39
C GLY A 40 -2.64 11.83 -0.35
N GLU A 41 -3.01 12.94 0.29
CA GLU A 41 -2.23 13.55 1.38
C GLU A 41 -2.25 12.67 2.63
N LEU A 42 -3.39 12.09 3.00
CA LEU A 42 -3.47 11.16 4.13
C LEU A 42 -2.56 9.92 3.92
N GLN A 43 -2.51 9.41 2.69
CA GLN A 43 -1.61 8.31 2.29
C GLN A 43 -0.13 8.71 2.28
N ASN A 44 0.18 10.01 2.15
CA ASN A 44 1.55 10.51 2.31
C ASN A 44 1.95 10.64 3.78
N LEU A 45 0.99 10.93 4.67
CA LEU A 45 1.20 11.01 6.11
C LEU A 45 1.48 9.63 6.70
N VAL A 46 0.65 8.65 6.38
CA VAL A 46 0.92 7.26 6.71
C VAL A 46 1.95 6.77 5.69
N LYS A 47 3.26 6.90 5.93
CA LYS A 47 4.28 6.29 5.07
C LYS A 47 3.94 4.80 4.91
N LEU A 48 3.22 4.44 3.84
CA LEU A 48 2.84 3.07 3.58
C LEU A 48 4.12 2.35 3.20
N GLY A 49 4.55 1.43 4.07
CA GLY A 49 5.69 0.56 3.79
C GLY A 49 5.44 -0.19 2.49
N ASN A 50 6.51 -0.40 1.72
CA ASN A 50 6.43 -1.27 0.56
C ASN A 50 6.22 -2.71 1.04
N ILE A 51 5.36 -3.45 0.33
CA ILE A 51 5.20 -4.88 0.59
C ILE A 51 6.50 -5.59 0.22
N VAL A 52 7.02 -6.39 1.14
CA VAL A 52 8.12 -7.31 0.87
C VAL A 52 7.53 -8.64 0.41
N TRP A 53 8.03 -9.13 -0.72
CA TRP A 53 7.54 -10.31 -1.41
C TRP A 53 8.53 -11.43 -1.23
N ASP A 54 8.01 -12.64 -1.02
CA ASP A 54 8.83 -13.82 -1.21
C ASP A 54 9.12 -13.99 -2.71
N TYR A 55 10.38 -14.20 -3.03
CA TYR A 55 10.90 -14.33 -4.39
C TYR A 55 11.67 -15.62 -4.62
N ASN A 56 11.82 -16.45 -3.57
CA ASN A 56 12.63 -17.66 -3.58
C ASN A 56 11.86 -18.88 -3.04
N ASP A 57 10.57 -18.97 -3.39
CA ASP A 57 9.72 -20.14 -3.22
C ASP A 57 9.43 -20.84 -4.56
N ALA A 58 8.92 -22.07 -4.52
CA ALA A 58 8.58 -22.91 -5.67
C ALA A 58 7.59 -22.25 -6.66
N HIS A 59 6.83 -21.25 -6.22
CA HIS A 59 5.84 -20.55 -7.03
C HIS A 59 6.24 -19.12 -7.42
N SER A 60 7.40 -18.66 -6.97
CA SER A 60 7.93 -17.33 -7.26
C SER A 60 9.20 -17.44 -8.10
N PHE A 61 9.36 -16.57 -9.09
CA PHE A 61 10.59 -16.53 -9.86
C PHE A 61 10.84 -15.12 -10.39
N ILE A 62 12.11 -14.81 -10.58
CA ILE A 62 12.57 -13.59 -11.24
C ILE A 62 13.43 -14.03 -12.41
N ASN A 63 12.99 -13.65 -13.60
CA ASN A 63 13.72 -13.92 -14.84
C ASN A 63 14.34 -12.64 -15.38
N ASN A 64 15.13 -12.79 -16.44
CA ASN A 64 15.82 -11.72 -17.15
C ASN A 64 14.94 -10.46 -17.33
N GLY A 65 15.53 -9.28 -17.15
CA GLY A 65 14.86 -7.99 -17.32
C GLY A 65 14.40 -7.34 -16.01
N LEU A 66 14.44 -8.06 -14.88
CA LEU A 66 14.08 -7.55 -13.57
C LEU A 66 15.09 -7.94 -12.49
N THR A 67 15.25 -7.08 -11.49
CA THR A 67 15.99 -7.37 -10.26
C THR A 67 15.12 -7.01 -9.07
N TYR A 68 15.02 -7.89 -8.07
CA TYR A 68 14.27 -7.60 -6.84
C TYR A 68 15.20 -7.17 -5.70
N HIS A 69 14.78 -6.15 -4.95
CA HIS A 69 15.46 -5.64 -3.77
C HIS A 69 14.63 -5.95 -2.52
N PRO A 70 14.86 -7.10 -1.84
CA PRO A 70 14.02 -7.58 -0.75
C PRO A 70 13.96 -6.63 0.45
N ASN A 71 15.06 -5.93 0.75
CA ASN A 71 15.11 -4.97 1.88
C ASN A 71 14.14 -3.80 1.72
N ASN A 72 13.76 -3.48 0.48
CA ASN A 72 12.93 -2.31 0.17
C ASN A 72 11.61 -2.68 -0.50
N GLY A 73 11.36 -3.96 -0.79
CA GLY A 73 10.15 -4.40 -1.49
C GLY A 73 10.01 -3.84 -2.91
N THR A 74 11.12 -3.57 -3.62
CA THR A 74 11.10 -2.95 -4.95
C THR A 74 11.65 -3.83 -6.05
N PHE A 75 11.07 -3.71 -7.25
CA PHE A 75 11.51 -4.39 -8.48
C PHE A 75 12.12 -3.37 -9.43
N ASN A 76 13.38 -3.55 -9.79
CA ASN A 76 14.10 -2.68 -10.72
C ASN A 76 14.02 -3.22 -12.15
N VAL A 77 13.53 -2.37 -13.06
CA VAL A 77 13.46 -2.63 -14.50
C VAL A 77 14.86 -2.58 -15.11
N SER A 78 15.38 -3.73 -15.51
CA SER A 78 16.72 -3.83 -16.11
C SER A 78 16.72 -3.54 -17.61
N GLN A 79 15.56 -3.67 -18.28
CA GLN A 79 15.38 -3.41 -19.71
C GLN A 79 14.17 -2.50 -19.94
N LYS A 80 14.34 -1.39 -20.67
CA LYS A 80 13.20 -0.52 -20.99
C LYS A 80 12.22 -1.20 -21.96
N GLY A 81 10.92 -0.94 -21.81
CA GLY A 81 9.89 -1.58 -22.63
C GLY A 81 8.47 -1.38 -22.11
N PHE A 82 7.49 -1.98 -22.79
CA PHE A 82 6.13 -2.09 -22.27
C PHE A 82 6.04 -3.31 -21.35
N TYR A 83 5.53 -3.09 -20.15
CA TYR A 83 5.36 -4.13 -19.15
C TYR A 83 3.89 -4.24 -18.78
N TYR A 84 3.35 -5.45 -18.77
CA TYR A 84 2.11 -5.72 -18.04
C TYR A 84 2.45 -5.91 -16.56
N ILE A 85 1.93 -5.03 -15.73
CA ILE A 85 2.10 -5.04 -14.28
C ILE A 85 0.79 -5.49 -13.66
N TYR A 86 0.82 -6.42 -12.71
CA TYR A 86 -0.37 -6.89 -12.01
C TYR A 86 -0.07 -7.22 -10.55
N SER A 87 -1.08 -7.06 -9.70
CA SER A 87 -1.00 -7.32 -8.27
C SER A 87 -2.35 -7.80 -7.76
N GLN A 88 -2.32 -8.76 -6.84
CA GLN A 88 -3.45 -9.12 -6.00
C GLN A 88 -3.05 -9.04 -4.53
N VAL A 89 -3.94 -8.48 -3.71
CA VAL A 89 -3.84 -8.54 -2.25
C VAL A 89 -5.19 -8.91 -1.66
N THR A 90 -5.19 -9.67 -0.56
CA THR A 90 -6.39 -10.04 0.19
C THR A 90 -6.25 -9.60 1.63
N PHE A 91 -7.18 -8.75 2.07
CA PHE A 91 -7.30 -8.28 3.43
C PHE A 91 -8.25 -9.18 4.23
N GLN A 92 -7.82 -9.57 5.42
CA GLN A 92 -8.60 -10.29 6.43
C GLN A 92 -9.32 -9.28 7.33
N MET A 93 -10.64 -9.36 7.40
CA MET A 93 -11.44 -8.35 8.10
C MET A 93 -11.43 -8.52 9.63
N ASN A 94 -11.10 -9.70 10.14
CA ASN A 94 -11.16 -10.04 11.56
C ASN A 94 -9.91 -9.71 12.39
N LYS A 95 -8.81 -9.24 11.77
CA LYS A 95 -7.45 -9.31 12.36
C LYS A 95 -7.13 -8.30 13.48
N THR A 96 -8.06 -7.41 13.86
CA THR A 96 -7.85 -6.40 14.94
C THR A 96 -9.09 -6.12 15.80
N MET A 97 -9.89 -7.14 16.10
CA MET A 97 -11.08 -6.96 16.94
C MET A 97 -10.74 -6.91 18.43
N ASP A 98 -10.66 -5.71 19.00
CA ASP A 98 -10.99 -5.51 20.42
C ASP A 98 -12.52 -5.54 20.57
N LEU A 99 -13.00 -6.42 21.44
CA LEU A 99 -14.42 -6.81 21.57
C LEU A 99 -15.37 -5.69 22.05
N GLU A 100 -14.87 -4.49 22.37
CA GLU A 100 -15.65 -3.47 23.07
C GLU A 100 -16.41 -2.47 22.16
N ASP A 101 -16.07 -2.35 20.87
CA ASP A 101 -16.69 -1.35 19.98
C ASP A 101 -17.79 -1.95 19.07
N ALA A 102 -18.93 -2.31 19.67
CA ALA A 102 -20.06 -3.03 19.05
C ALA A 102 -20.90 -2.25 18.00
N ARG A 103 -20.28 -1.53 17.06
CA ARG A 103 -20.96 -0.85 15.93
C ARG A 103 -20.45 -1.35 14.58
N SER A 104 -21.26 -1.17 13.53
CA SER A 104 -20.85 -1.39 12.13
C SER A 104 -19.49 -0.74 11.89
N MET A 105 -18.51 -1.50 11.42
CA MET A 105 -17.15 -1.00 11.22
C MET A 105 -17.00 -0.55 9.77
N TYR A 106 -16.75 0.75 9.58
CA TYR A 106 -16.38 1.29 8.28
C TYR A 106 -14.88 1.12 8.10
N MET A 107 -14.46 0.42 7.05
CA MET A 107 -13.05 0.22 6.71
C MET A 107 -12.79 0.73 5.30
N SER A 108 -11.71 1.50 5.13
CA SER A 108 -11.19 1.88 3.82
C SER A 108 -9.91 1.11 3.56
N LEU A 109 -9.95 0.27 2.53
CA LEU A 109 -8.83 -0.58 2.13
C LEU A 109 -8.40 -0.18 0.75
N SER A 110 -7.14 0.21 0.62
CA SER A 110 -6.58 0.59 -0.66
C SER A 110 -5.33 -0.20 -0.98
N HIS A 111 -5.16 -0.46 -2.26
CA HIS A 111 -4.08 -1.23 -2.86
C HIS A 111 -3.52 -0.41 -4.02
N PHE A 112 -2.20 -0.20 -4.01
CA PHE A 112 -1.53 0.68 -4.95
C PHE A 112 -0.33 0.00 -5.59
N ILE A 113 -0.08 0.38 -6.84
CA ILE A 113 1.21 0.17 -7.50
C ILE A 113 1.82 1.53 -7.78
N TYR A 114 3.05 1.73 -7.32
CA TYR A 114 3.85 2.93 -7.54
C TYR A 114 5.07 2.62 -8.40
N HIS A 115 5.58 3.65 -9.07
CA HIS A 115 6.90 3.62 -9.66
C HIS A 115 7.77 4.79 -9.21
N GLN A 116 9.08 4.57 -9.23
CA GLN A 116 10.09 5.57 -8.95
C GLN A 116 11.13 5.54 -10.06
N ARG A 117 11.16 6.59 -10.88
CA ARG A 117 12.15 6.71 -11.96
C ARG A 117 13.53 7.00 -11.37
N ALA A 118 14.57 6.41 -11.93
CA ALA A 118 15.95 6.62 -11.48
C ALA A 118 16.36 8.10 -11.49
N THR A 119 15.90 8.87 -12.47
CA THR A 119 16.17 10.31 -12.61
C THR A 119 15.38 11.20 -11.64
N MET A 120 14.39 10.63 -10.96
CA MET A 120 13.44 11.37 -10.11
C MET A 120 13.49 10.93 -8.64
N LYS A 121 14.56 10.25 -8.18
CA LYS A 121 14.68 9.72 -6.80
C LYS A 121 14.51 10.76 -5.68
N LYS A 122 14.69 12.05 -5.99
CA LYS A 122 14.47 13.16 -5.05
C LYS A 122 12.99 13.53 -4.86
N TYR A 123 12.10 13.01 -5.71
CA TYR A 123 10.66 13.22 -5.63
C TYR A 123 9.97 11.96 -5.11
N PRO A 124 8.78 12.08 -4.51
CA PRO A 124 7.99 10.92 -4.11
C PRO A 124 7.68 10.00 -5.30
N PRO A 125 7.53 8.68 -5.07
CA PRO A 125 7.09 7.74 -6.10
C PRO A 125 5.73 8.17 -6.70
N GLU A 126 5.58 8.03 -8.01
CA GLU A 126 4.32 8.33 -8.70
C GLU A 126 3.42 7.08 -8.70
N LYS A 127 2.11 7.29 -8.53
CA LYS A 127 1.13 6.21 -8.51
C LYS A 127 0.78 5.78 -9.94
N LEU A 128 0.89 4.48 -10.24
CA LEU A 128 0.49 3.90 -11.52
C LEU A 128 -0.94 3.35 -11.47
N LEU A 129 -1.26 2.60 -10.43
CA LEU A 129 -2.56 1.94 -10.26
C LEU A 129 -3.06 2.08 -8.83
N GLU A 130 -4.38 2.15 -8.68
CA GLU A 130 -5.07 2.18 -7.40
C GLU A 130 -6.36 1.36 -7.49
N SER A 131 -6.63 0.59 -6.44
CA SER A 131 -7.96 0.08 -6.13
C SER A 131 -8.26 0.43 -4.68
N SER A 132 -9.35 1.17 -4.48
CA SER A 132 -9.84 1.59 -3.18
C SER A 132 -11.23 1.02 -2.95
N GLN A 133 -11.43 0.39 -1.81
CA GLN A 133 -12.66 -0.29 -1.43
C GLN A 133 -13.12 0.22 -0.06
N SER A 134 -14.39 0.61 0.03
CA SER A 134 -15.04 0.89 1.31
C SER A 134 -15.86 -0.32 1.73
N LYS A 135 -15.62 -0.83 2.93
CA LYS A 135 -16.37 -1.94 3.52
C LYS A 135 -17.19 -1.44 4.69
N CYS A 136 -18.44 -1.87 4.71
CA CYS A 136 -19.39 -1.64 5.80
C CYS A 136 -19.97 -3.02 6.13
N GLU A 137 -19.45 -3.67 7.16
CA GLU A 137 -19.84 -5.02 7.54
C GLU A 137 -20.23 -5.06 9.02
N LEU A 138 -21.24 -5.90 9.31
CA LEU A 138 -21.62 -6.19 10.68
C LEU A 138 -20.55 -7.05 11.34
N GLN A 139 -20.31 -6.85 12.64
CA GLN A 139 -19.29 -7.61 13.38
C GLN A 139 -19.48 -9.12 13.34
N SER A 140 -20.71 -9.61 13.19
CA SER A 140 -21.01 -11.03 13.03
C SER A 140 -20.36 -11.63 11.78
N ASP A 141 -20.20 -10.82 10.72
CA ASP A 141 -19.80 -11.27 9.39
C ASP A 141 -18.30 -11.08 9.15
N LEU A 142 -17.68 -10.15 9.90
CA LEU A 142 -16.24 -9.85 9.85
C LEU A 142 -15.36 -11.07 10.17
N LYS A 143 -15.82 -12.01 11.01
CA LYS A 143 -15.04 -13.19 11.44
C LYS A 143 -14.59 -14.08 10.28
N THR A 144 -15.34 -14.09 9.18
CA THR A 144 -15.09 -14.93 8.00
C THR A 144 -14.92 -14.12 6.71
N SER A 145 -14.97 -12.79 6.79
CA SER A 145 -14.92 -11.94 5.61
C SER A 145 -13.49 -11.62 5.19
N ASN A 146 -13.25 -11.72 3.89
CA ASN A 146 -12.04 -11.30 3.22
C ASN A 146 -12.41 -10.31 2.12
N SER A 147 -11.53 -9.35 1.85
CA SER A 147 -11.65 -8.50 0.68
C SER A 147 -10.41 -8.60 -0.19
N THR A 148 -10.62 -9.00 -1.43
CA THR A 148 -9.55 -9.11 -2.42
C THR A 148 -9.58 -7.92 -3.36
N SER A 149 -8.40 -7.38 -3.65
CA SER A 149 -8.19 -6.36 -4.67
C SER A 149 -7.21 -6.91 -5.70
N TYR A 150 -7.62 -6.90 -6.97
CA TYR A 150 -6.76 -7.21 -8.12
C TYR A 150 -6.70 -5.97 -9.03
N ILE A 151 -5.49 -5.57 -9.41
CA ILE A 151 -5.24 -4.47 -10.35
C ILE A 151 -4.15 -4.88 -11.34
N GLY A 152 -4.28 -4.45 -12.58
CA GLY A 152 -3.22 -4.64 -13.57
C GLY A 152 -3.44 -3.85 -14.85
N ALA A 153 -2.35 -3.38 -15.46
CA ALA A 153 -2.35 -2.61 -16.70
C ALA A 153 -0.97 -2.63 -17.36
N VAL A 154 -0.91 -2.12 -18.59
CA VAL A 154 0.34 -1.99 -19.35
C VAL A 154 0.92 -0.60 -19.19
N PHE A 155 2.20 -0.52 -18.85
CA PHE A 155 2.95 0.74 -18.77
C PHE A 155 4.26 0.64 -19.53
N TYR A 156 4.69 1.75 -20.13
CA TYR A 156 6.05 1.87 -20.62
C TYR A 156 6.97 2.24 -19.46
N LEU A 157 7.99 1.43 -19.21
CA LEU A 157 8.95 1.62 -18.13
C LEU A 157 10.36 1.84 -18.69
N GLU A 158 11.05 2.84 -18.13
CA GLU A 158 12.46 3.08 -18.43
C GLU A 158 13.37 2.17 -17.61
N GLN A 159 14.59 1.94 -18.12
CA GLN A 159 15.62 1.21 -17.39
C GLN A 159 15.95 1.94 -16.07
N GLY A 160 16.07 1.17 -14.98
CA GLY A 160 16.32 1.67 -13.64
C GLY A 160 15.06 2.15 -12.90
N THR A 161 13.88 2.07 -13.51
CA THR A 161 12.62 2.36 -12.81
C THR A 161 12.36 1.30 -11.75
N GLU A 162 12.09 1.72 -10.53
CA GLU A 162 11.70 0.85 -9.42
C GLU A 162 10.17 0.78 -9.31
N ILE A 163 9.61 -0.42 -9.19
CA ILE A 163 8.18 -0.67 -9.01
C ILE A 163 7.95 -1.23 -7.61
N MET A 164 6.89 -0.78 -6.94
CA MET A 164 6.56 -1.19 -5.57
C MET A 164 5.05 -1.23 -5.33
N VAL A 165 4.63 -2.12 -4.43
CA VAL A 165 3.23 -2.28 -4.01
C VAL A 165 3.09 -1.74 -2.59
N ARG A 166 2.00 -1.00 -2.35
CA ARG A 166 1.63 -0.47 -1.04
C ARG A 166 0.16 -0.76 -0.77
N VAL A 167 -0.19 -0.88 0.51
CA VAL A 167 -1.57 -1.03 0.97
C VAL A 167 -1.79 -0.19 2.22
N THR A 168 -3.04 0.20 2.50
CA THR A 168 -3.36 1.02 3.69
C THR A 168 -3.20 0.29 5.01
N ASP A 169 -3.39 -1.03 5.04
CA ASP A 169 -3.31 -1.85 6.26
C ASP A 169 -2.60 -3.19 5.95
N PRO A 170 -1.26 -3.23 6.02
CA PRO A 170 -0.50 -4.43 5.70
C PRO A 170 -0.68 -5.54 6.76
N GLU A 171 -0.98 -5.18 8.01
CA GLU A 171 -1.18 -6.17 9.08
C GLU A 171 -2.39 -7.04 8.80
N ARG A 172 -3.40 -6.52 8.09
CA ARG A 172 -4.57 -7.28 7.67
C ARG A 172 -4.35 -8.23 6.50
N LEU A 173 -3.21 -8.22 5.83
CA LEU A 173 -2.99 -9.16 4.73
C LEU A 173 -3.05 -10.61 5.21
N THR A 174 -3.65 -11.46 4.40
CA THR A 174 -3.67 -12.91 4.66
C THR A 174 -2.28 -13.49 4.44
N ASP A 175 -1.89 -14.49 5.23
CA ASP A 175 -0.56 -15.13 5.10
C ASP A 175 -0.52 -16.19 3.97
N ASN A 176 -1.53 -16.23 3.09
CA ASN A 176 -1.64 -17.21 2.00
C ASN A 176 -0.92 -16.72 0.74
N CYS A 177 0.08 -17.47 0.27
CA CYS A 177 0.87 -17.18 -0.93
C CYS A 177 0.05 -17.16 -2.23
N TYR A 178 -1.11 -17.81 -2.28
CA TYR A 178 -2.01 -17.76 -3.45
C TYR A 178 -2.99 -16.58 -3.41
N SER A 179 -3.13 -15.92 -2.26
CA SER A 179 -4.04 -14.78 -2.09
C SER A 179 -3.36 -13.45 -2.37
N ASN A 180 -2.04 -13.38 -2.16
CA ASN A 180 -1.25 -12.18 -2.34
C ASN A 180 -0.10 -12.46 -3.30
N TYR A 181 -0.06 -11.75 -4.42
CA TYR A 181 1.01 -11.87 -5.39
C TYR A 181 1.20 -10.59 -6.18
N PHE A 182 2.42 -10.39 -6.65
CA PHE A 182 2.78 -9.29 -7.53
C PHE A 182 3.65 -9.82 -8.66
N GLY A 183 3.40 -9.33 -9.87
CA GLY A 183 4.17 -9.73 -11.03
C GLY A 183 4.22 -8.64 -12.08
N LEU A 184 5.29 -8.68 -12.86
CA LEU A 184 5.38 -7.90 -14.08
C LEU A 184 6.20 -8.64 -15.14
N HIS A 185 5.80 -8.50 -16.39
CA HIS A 185 6.52 -9.07 -17.53
C HIS A 185 6.49 -8.12 -18.72
N MET A 186 7.55 -8.14 -19.51
CA MET A 186 7.65 -7.35 -20.74
C MET A 186 6.75 -7.96 -21.83
N ILE A 187 6.09 -7.12 -22.62
CA ILE A 187 5.26 -7.50 -23.79
C ILE A 187 6.03 -7.21 -25.08
#